data_AF-A0A238U5V6-F1
#
_entry.id   AF-A0A238U5V6-F1
#
_cell.length_a   1.000
_cell.length_b   1.000
_cell.length_c   1.000
_cell.angle_alpha   90.00
_cell.angle_beta   90.00
_cell.angle_gamma   90.00
#
_symmetry.space_group_name_H-M   'P 1'
#
loop_
_entity.id
_entity.type
_entity.pdbx_description
1 polymer ?
#
loop_
_entity_poly.entity_id
_entity_poly.type
_entity_poly.pdbx_seq_one_letter_code
_entity_poly.pdbx_strand_id
1 'polypeptide(L)' 'MNVREEIKQKGKTILQGNEGSLKVIFNNLIGENIKGVVYQEYLKNIAFNVGFDYGKIMFFKDKKLIEIGIIKKQA' A
#
# COMPACT_ATOMS: atom_id res chain seq x y z
N MET A 1 -4.67 -13.44 16.99
CA MET A 1 -4.28 -12.05 16.64
C MET A 1 -5.40 -11.44 15.81
N ASN A 2 -5.96 -10.31 16.21
CA ASN A 2 -7.05 -9.66 15.46
C ASN A 2 -6.43 -8.75 14.40
N VAL A 3 -6.57 -9.13 13.12
CA VAL A 3 -6.17 -8.29 11.98
C VAL A 3 -6.98 -7.00 12.04
N ARG A 4 -6.28 -5.88 12.20
CA ARG A 4 -6.89 -4.55 12.26
C ARG A 4 -6.74 -3.77 10.97
N GLU A 5 -5.70 -4.01 10.19
CA GLU A 5 -5.42 -3.24 8.98
C GLU A 5 -5.09 -4.14 7.81
N GLU A 6 -5.58 -3.78 6.62
CA GLU A 6 -5.31 -4.51 5.37
C GLU A 6 -5.06 -3.53 4.22
N ILE A 7 -4.13 -3.85 3.33
CA ILE A 7 -4.03 -3.20 2.02
C ILE A 7 -4.38 -4.24 0.97
N LYS A 8 -5.40 -3.93 0.17
CA LYS A 8 -5.91 -4.81 -0.88
C LYS A 8 -5.64 -4.24 -2.26
N GLN A 9 -5.36 -5.13 -3.21
CA GLN A 9 -5.27 -4.82 -4.63
C GLN A 9 -6.01 -5.90 -5.42
N LYS A 10 -6.78 -5.49 -6.45
CA LYS A 10 -7.55 -6.42 -7.30
C LYS A 10 -8.42 -7.40 -6.46
N GLY A 11 -8.99 -6.90 -5.35
CA GLY A 11 -9.83 -7.68 -4.43
C GLY A 11 -9.09 -8.62 -3.47
N LYS A 12 -7.77 -8.75 -3.56
CA LYS A 12 -6.94 -9.61 -2.70
C LYS A 12 -6.22 -8.79 -1.64
N THR A 13 -6.15 -9.31 -0.42
CA THR A 13 -5.29 -8.75 0.63
C THR A 13 -3.84 -9.06 0.30
N ILE A 14 -3.02 -8.02 0.12
CA ILE A 14 -1.58 -8.13 -0.17
C ILE A 14 -0.78 -8.00 1.13
N LEU A 15 -1.16 -7.04 1.98
CA LEU A 15 -0.58 -6.86 3.31
C LEU A 15 -1.69 -6.78 4.37
N GLN A 16 -1.38 -7.31 5.56
CA GLN A 16 -2.24 -7.23 6.73
C GLN A 16 -1.41 -7.04 8.00
N GLY A 17 -1.99 -6.43 9.04
CA GLY A 17 -1.29 -6.21 10.30
C GLY A 17 -2.17 -5.65 11.41
N ASN A 18 -1.55 -5.50 12.58
CA ASN A 18 -2.26 -5.25 13.84
C ASN A 18 -1.80 -3.97 14.57
N GLU A 19 -0.72 -3.32 14.11
CA GLU A 19 0.03 -2.32 14.87
C GLU A 19 0.01 -0.90 14.28
N GLY A 20 -0.90 -0.59 13.35
CA GLY A 20 -1.06 0.78 12.84
C GLY A 20 -0.06 1.22 11.77
N SER A 21 0.92 0.38 11.44
CA SER A 21 2.00 0.71 10.50
C SER A 21 1.59 0.63 9.03
N LEU A 22 0.47 -0.02 8.69
CA LEU A 22 0.06 -0.19 7.29
C LEU A 22 -0.35 1.13 6.65
N LYS A 23 -0.85 2.10 7.42
CA LYS A 23 -1.16 3.42 6.86
C LYS A 23 0.10 4.13 6.33
N VAL A 24 1.24 3.99 7.01
CA VAL A 24 2.52 4.55 6.55
C VAL A 24 2.97 3.87 5.26
N ILE A 25 2.88 2.54 5.20
CA ILE A 25 3.20 1.76 3.99
C ILE A 25 2.27 2.17 2.83
N PHE A 26 0.97 2.31 3.09
CA PHE A 26 0.01 2.76 2.10
C PHE A 26 0.39 4.11 1.51
N ASN A 27 0.71 5.09 2.35
CA ASN A 27 1.12 6.43 1.92
C ASN A 27 2.44 6.39 1.12
N ASN A 28 3.37 5.48 1.46
CA ASN A 28 4.56 5.26 0.66
C ASN A 28 4.22 4.68 -0.72
N LEU A 29 3.32 3.70 -0.80
CA LEU A 29 2.91 3.03 -2.05
C LEU A 29 2.24 3.99 -3.05
N ILE A 30 1.51 4.99 -2.56
CA ILE A 30 0.84 6.00 -3.41
C ILE A 30 1.69 7.25 -3.65
N GLY A 31 2.90 7.29 -3.07
CA GLY A 31 3.87 8.35 -3.26
C GLY A 31 3.55 9.66 -2.53
N GLU A 32 2.84 9.58 -1.40
CA GLU A 32 2.59 10.74 -0.53
C GLU A 32 3.82 11.09 0.30
N ASN A 33 4.36 10.10 1.00
CA ASN A 33 5.49 10.29 1.93
C ASN A 33 6.86 10.31 1.22
N ILE A 34 7.02 9.50 0.17
CA ILE A 34 8.25 9.38 -0.60
C ILE A 34 7.96 9.64 -2.08
N LYS A 35 8.88 10.32 -2.77
CA LYS A 35 8.70 10.80 -4.15
C LYS A 35 9.96 10.63 -4.98
N GLY A 36 9.83 10.76 -6.29
CA GLY A 36 10.96 10.74 -7.22
C GLY A 36 11.73 9.42 -7.19
N VAL A 37 13.06 9.50 -7.19
CA VAL A 37 13.96 8.32 -7.25
C VAL A 37 13.68 7.36 -6.09
N VAL A 38 13.53 7.86 -4.86
CA VAL A 38 13.27 7.03 -3.68
C VAL A 38 11.96 6.25 -3.81
N TYR A 39 10.92 6.88 -4.35
CA TYR A 39 9.66 6.20 -4.62
C TYR A 39 9.80 5.13 -5.70
N GLN A 40 10.51 5.44 -6.79
CA GLN A 40 10.76 4.47 -7.87
C GLN A 40 11.55 3.26 -7.38
N GLU A 41 12.58 3.47 -6.56
CA GLU A 41 13.35 2.41 -5.92
C GLU A 41 12.51 1.59 -4.94
N TYR A 42 11.67 2.25 -4.14
CA TYR A 42 10.75 1.58 -3.22
C TYR A 42 9.77 0.65 -3.97
N LEU A 43 9.19 1.13 -5.08
CA LEU A 43 8.31 0.30 -5.89
C LEU A 43 9.05 -0.92 -6.45
N LYS A 44 10.21 -0.67 -7.08
CA LYS A 44 11.01 -1.70 -7.76
C LYS A 44 11.54 -2.77 -6.79
N ASN A 45 12.09 -2.33 -5.65
CA ASN A 45 12.84 -3.22 -4.76
C ASN A 45 11.96 -3.82 -3.65
N ILE A 46 10.84 -3.19 -3.32
CA ILE A 46 9.99 -3.60 -2.19
C ILE A 46 8.56 -3.91 -2.64
N ALA A 47 7.83 -2.93 -3.16
CA ALA A 47 6.38 -3.07 -3.38
C ALA A 47 6.04 -4.23 -4.32
N PHE A 48 6.74 -4.34 -5.45
CA PHE A 48 6.47 -5.37 -6.45
C PHE A 48 6.89 -6.76 -6.00
N ASN A 49 7.95 -6.87 -5.20
CA ASN A 49 8.38 -8.15 -4.61
C ASN A 49 7.38 -8.69 -3.59
N VAL A 50 6.63 -7.80 -2.93
CA VAL A 50 5.57 -8.16 -1.97
C VAL A 50 4.26 -8.54 -2.67
N GLY A 51 4.14 -8.29 -3.98
CA GLY A 51 2.97 -8.68 -4.78
C GLY A 51 2.01 -7.51 -5.11
N PHE A 52 2.42 -6.27 -4.86
CA PHE A 52 1.75 -5.13 -5.46
C PHE A 52 2.11 -4.98 -6.94
N ASP A 53 1.28 -4.23 -7.64
CA ASP A 53 1.44 -3.82 -9.03
C ASP A 53 0.94 -2.38 -9.16
N TYR A 54 1.15 -1.77 -10.32
CA TYR A 54 0.49 -0.51 -10.63
C TYR A 54 -1.05 -0.63 -10.55
N GLY A 55 -1.69 0.50 -10.23
CA GLY A 55 -3.14 0.63 -10.20
C GLY A 55 -3.72 0.82 -8.80
N LYS A 56 -5.03 0.64 -8.72
CA LYS A 56 -5.83 0.93 -7.52
C LYS A 56 -5.49 -0.01 -6.36
N ILE A 57 -5.26 0.56 -5.19
CA ILE A 57 -5.17 -0.13 -3.91
C ILE A 57 -6.18 0.43 -2.91
N MET A 58 -6.54 -0.36 -1.92
CA MET A 58 -7.57 -0.04 -0.93
C MET A 58 -7.02 -0.31 0.47
N PHE A 59 -7.06 0.69 1.34
CA PHE A 59 -6.70 0.56 2.74
C PHE A 59 -7.95 0.32 3.59
N PHE A 60 -7.94 -0.77 4.35
CA PHE A 60 -9.00 -1.12 5.28
C PHE A 60 -8.48 -1.07 6.71
N LYS A 61 -9.35 -0.65 7.63
CA LYS A 61 -9.15 -0.73 9.07
C LYS A 61 -10.40 -1.28 9.75
N ASP A 62 -10.23 -2.28 10.61
CA ASP A 62 -11.30 -3.02 11.28
C ASP A 62 -12.41 -3.45 10.30
N LYS A 63 -11.98 -4.01 9.14
CA LYS A 63 -12.81 -4.44 8.00
C LYS A 63 -13.59 -3.33 7.29
N LYS A 64 -13.37 -2.06 7.62
CA LYS A 64 -13.98 -0.90 6.94
C LYS A 64 -12.99 -0.32 5.94
N LEU A 65 -13.48 0.00 4.74
CA LEU A 65 -12.69 0.74 3.76
C LEU A 65 -12.45 2.16 4.29
N ILE A 66 -11.19 2.53 4.43
CA ILE A 66 -10.79 3.86 4.91
C ILE A 66 -10.37 4.73 3.73
N GLU A 67 -9.61 4.18 2.79
CA GLU A 67 -9.02 4.97 1.71
C GLU A 67 -8.77 4.18 0.44
N ILE A 68 -8.84 4.88 -0.69
CA ILE A 68 -8.48 4.36 -2.01
C ILE A 68 -7.30 5.16 -2.54
N GLY A 69 -6.29 4.46 -3.02
CA GLY A 69 -5.07 5.04 -3.57
C GLY A 69 -4.69 4.42 -4.90
N ILE A 70 -3.73 5.04 -5.59
CA ILE A 70 -3.22 4.54 -6.88
C ILE A 70 -1.71 4.46 -6.83
N ILE A 71 -1.16 3.27 -7.01
CA ILE A 71 0.27 3.08 -7.31
C ILE A 71 0.46 3.45 -8.78
N LYS A 72 1.26 4.48 -9.06
CA LYS A 72 1.50 4.96 -10.43
C LYS A 72 2.95 5.36 -10.60
N LYS A 73 3.48 5.23 -11.81
CA LYS A 73 4.78 5.78 -12.13
C LYS A 73 4.74 7.30 -11.96
N GLN A 74 5.65 7.86 -11.18
CA GLN A 74 5.86 9.30 -11.09
C GLN A 74 6.74 9.73 -12.27
N ALA A 75 6.36 10.84 -12.92
CA ALA A 75 7.13 11.46 -13.99
C ALA A 75 8.43 12.06 -13.43
#